data_AF-A0A1F6U126-F1
#
_entry.id   AF-A0A1F6U126-F1
#
_cell.length_a   1.000
_cell.length_b   1.000
_cell.length_c   1.000
_cell.angle_alpha   90.00
_cell.angle_beta   90.00
_cell.angle_gamma   90.00
#
_symmetry.space_group_name_H-M   'P 1'
#
loop_
_entity.id
_entity.type
_entity.pdbx_description
1 polymer ?
#
loop_
_entity_poly.entity_id
_entity_poly.type
_entity_poly.pdbx_seq_one_letter_code
_entity_poly.pdbx_strand_id
1 'polypeptide(L)'
;MIRAVHILLLTVTSLLAAASAFGGEEIVVYSARGEQLIKPIFDAYTKETGVRITFATDKEGALLQRLKAEGANTPADMLITVDAGNLWQAEREGLLRPIASATLRANIPAHLRDRENQWFGLSVRARTIVHNTQRVRPGELNSYEDLGGPKWKGRLCLRTSKKVYNQSLVAMMIAEHGAAEAERIVRAWVGNLATDVFPDDTKLIEAVAAGQCDVGIVNSYYYGRLTEKNPALPARLFWANQKNKGVHVNISGAGVTRYARHPEAAIKLLEWLSSPKAQNLFADVNLEFPVNPRVPPHPSVAAWGDFKQNLIHVENAGVLQADAVKLMDRAGYK
;
A
#
# COMPACT_ATOMS: atom_id res chain seq x y z
N MET A 1 -30.93 -74.95 -46.82
CA MET A 1 -31.88 -74.16 -46.01
C MET A 1 -31.10 -73.25 -45.07
N ILE A 2 -31.11 -71.93 -45.33
CA ILE A 2 -31.40 -70.85 -44.36
C ILE A 2 -30.49 -70.85 -43.09
N ARG A 3 -29.63 -69.88 -42.78
CA ARG A 3 -29.61 -68.43 -43.04
C ARG A 3 -28.20 -67.88 -42.73
N ALA A 4 -27.78 -66.90 -43.52
CA ALA A 4 -26.68 -65.98 -43.19
C ALA A 4 -27.25 -64.73 -42.50
N VAL A 5 -26.63 -64.25 -41.41
CA VAL A 5 -26.66 -62.86 -40.89
C VAL A 5 -25.39 -62.70 -40.02
N HIS A 6 -24.28 -62.18 -40.58
CA HIS A 6 -23.76 -60.81 -40.40
C HIS A 6 -23.23 -60.46 -38.99
N ILE A 7 -21.89 -60.53 -38.88
CA ILE A 7 -20.95 -59.55 -38.31
C ILE A 7 -21.55 -58.48 -37.39
N LEU A 8 -21.11 -58.43 -36.13
CA LEU A 8 -20.56 -57.20 -35.54
C LEU A 8 -19.72 -57.51 -34.28
N LEU A 9 -18.39 -57.47 -34.43
CA LEU A 9 -17.45 -57.35 -33.33
C LEU A 9 -17.47 -55.87 -32.88
N LEU A 10 -17.93 -55.60 -31.65
CA LEU A 10 -17.94 -54.26 -31.07
C LEU A 10 -17.00 -54.22 -29.85
N THR A 11 -15.73 -53.97 -30.14
CA THR A 11 -14.79 -53.35 -29.21
C THR A 11 -14.86 -51.83 -29.40
N VAL A 12 -15.56 -51.09 -28.53
CA VAL A 12 -15.25 -49.68 -28.28
C VAL A 12 -15.60 -49.33 -26.82
N THR A 13 -14.57 -49.43 -25.99
CA THR A 13 -14.13 -48.40 -25.03
C THR A 13 -15.14 -47.79 -24.05
N SER A 14 -15.05 -48.28 -22.82
CA SER A 14 -15.27 -47.60 -21.55
C SER A 14 -15.42 -46.07 -21.63
N LEU A 15 -16.66 -45.58 -21.64
CA LEU A 15 -16.98 -44.16 -21.46
C LEU A 15 -16.97 -43.78 -19.96
N LEU A 16 -15.86 -44.08 -19.28
CA LEU A 16 -15.62 -43.76 -17.86
C LEU A 16 -14.31 -42.99 -17.71
N ALA A 17 -14.18 -41.84 -18.37
CA ALA A 17 -13.13 -40.85 -18.07
C ALA A 17 -13.38 -39.51 -18.80
N ALA A 18 -14.41 -38.76 -18.38
CA ALA A 18 -14.49 -37.33 -18.66
C ALA A 18 -15.31 -36.61 -17.57
N ALA A 19 -15.07 -36.97 -16.31
CA ALA A 19 -15.41 -36.14 -15.16
C ALA A 19 -14.10 -35.87 -14.43
N SER A 20 -13.24 -35.05 -15.00
CA SER A 20 -12.05 -34.56 -14.35
C SER A 20 -11.96 -33.05 -14.58
N ALA A 21 -11.98 -32.35 -13.44
CA ALA A 21 -11.61 -30.95 -13.24
C ALA A 21 -12.61 -29.84 -13.67
N PHE A 22 -13.76 -29.78 -13.01
CA PHE A 22 -14.30 -28.48 -12.54
C PHE A 22 -13.93 -28.22 -11.07
N GLY A 23 -12.75 -28.67 -10.65
CA GLY A 23 -12.12 -28.15 -9.44
C GLY A 23 -11.60 -26.77 -9.77
N GLY A 24 -12.44 -25.74 -9.62
CA GLY A 24 -12.06 -24.37 -9.93
C GLY A 24 -10.77 -24.00 -9.20
N GLU A 25 -9.80 -23.48 -9.96
CA GLU A 25 -8.52 -22.98 -9.46
C GLU A 25 -8.79 -22.05 -8.26
N GLU A 26 -8.14 -22.33 -7.13
CA GLU A 26 -8.33 -21.59 -5.88
C GLU A 26 -7.01 -20.92 -5.49
N ILE A 27 -7.09 -19.63 -5.17
CA ILE A 27 -5.95 -18.85 -4.67
C ILE A 27 -6.20 -18.51 -3.21
N VAL A 28 -5.23 -18.76 -2.35
CA VAL A 28 -5.29 -18.34 -0.94
C VAL A 28 -4.51 -17.03 -0.76
N VAL A 29 -5.18 -15.98 -0.27
CA VAL A 29 -4.57 -14.66 -0.07
C VAL A 29 -4.50 -14.30 1.41
N TYR A 30 -3.32 -13.98 1.91
CA TYR A 30 -3.16 -13.34 3.22
C TYR A 30 -3.09 -11.84 3.04
N SER A 31 -3.99 -11.08 3.67
CA SER A 31 -4.10 -9.64 3.48
C SER A 31 -4.06 -8.86 4.77
N ALA A 32 -3.17 -7.88 4.87
CA ALA A 32 -3.17 -6.92 5.97
C ALA A 32 -4.16 -5.76 5.81
N ARG A 33 -4.86 -5.70 4.66
CA ARG A 33 -6.03 -4.83 4.49
C ARG A 33 -7.26 -5.51 5.07
N GLY A 34 -8.13 -4.71 5.69
CA GLY A 34 -9.39 -5.20 6.24
C GLY A 34 -10.28 -5.81 5.17
N GLU A 35 -11.07 -6.82 5.56
CA GLU A 35 -11.93 -7.60 4.67
C GLU A 35 -12.81 -6.75 3.75
N GLN A 36 -13.42 -5.69 4.30
CA GLN A 36 -14.29 -4.78 3.57
C GLN A 36 -13.59 -4.04 2.41
N LEU A 37 -12.26 -3.96 2.43
CA LEU A 37 -11.45 -3.31 1.39
C LEU A 37 -10.99 -4.28 0.29
N ILE A 38 -10.99 -5.58 0.54
CA ILE A 38 -10.42 -6.58 -0.40
C ILE A 38 -11.49 -7.51 -0.98
N LYS A 39 -12.53 -7.84 -0.21
CA LYS A 39 -13.55 -8.78 -0.63
C LYS A 39 -14.24 -8.36 -1.94
N PRO A 40 -14.68 -7.09 -2.13
CA PRO A 40 -15.30 -6.68 -3.39
C PRO A 40 -14.40 -6.86 -4.62
N ILE A 41 -13.09 -6.75 -4.41
CA ILE A 41 -12.07 -6.88 -5.46
C ILE A 41 -11.91 -8.36 -5.85
N PHE A 42 -11.83 -9.24 -4.86
CA PHE A 42 -11.76 -10.68 -5.07
C PHE A 42 -13.04 -11.25 -5.68
N ASP A 43 -14.21 -10.74 -5.26
CA ASP A 43 -15.49 -11.09 -5.86
C ASP A 43 -15.53 -10.69 -7.34
N ALA A 44 -15.01 -9.50 -7.69
CA ALA A 44 -14.94 -9.03 -9.07
C ALA A 44 -14.00 -9.90 -9.93
N TYR A 45 -12.83 -10.28 -9.41
CA TYR A 45 -11.92 -11.20 -10.10
C TYR A 45 -12.54 -12.58 -10.30
N THR A 46 -13.18 -13.12 -9.25
CA THR A 46 -13.85 -14.44 -9.29
C THR A 46 -14.98 -14.43 -10.33
N LYS A 47 -15.79 -13.36 -10.38
CA LYS A 47 -16.86 -13.21 -11.36
C LYS A 47 -16.34 -13.15 -12.81
N GLU A 48 -15.17 -12.56 -13.01
CA GLU A 48 -14.57 -12.40 -14.35
C GLU A 48 -13.87 -13.67 -14.84
N THR A 49 -13.22 -14.40 -13.94
CA THR A 49 -12.27 -15.47 -14.32
C THR A 49 -12.75 -16.88 -13.93
N GLY A 50 -13.70 -16.98 -13.00
CA GLY A 50 -14.10 -18.25 -12.39
C GLY A 50 -13.12 -18.79 -11.33
N VAL A 51 -11.97 -18.14 -11.13
CA VAL A 51 -10.97 -18.52 -10.12
C VAL A 51 -11.47 -18.11 -8.74
N ARG A 52 -11.57 -19.05 -7.81
CA ARG A 52 -12.02 -18.75 -6.44
C ARG A 52 -10.88 -18.16 -5.63
N ILE A 53 -11.17 -17.16 -4.81
CA ILE A 53 -10.21 -16.62 -3.84
C ILE A 53 -10.72 -16.91 -2.44
N THR A 54 -9.92 -17.62 -1.64
CA THR A 54 -10.07 -17.65 -0.19
C THR A 54 -9.03 -16.74 0.44
N PHE A 55 -9.38 -16.08 1.54
CA PHE A 55 -8.47 -15.13 2.14
C PHE A 55 -8.57 -15.10 3.67
N ALA A 56 -7.47 -14.71 4.31
CA ALA A 56 -7.41 -14.42 5.73
C ALA A 56 -6.87 -13.00 5.92
N THR A 57 -7.43 -12.28 6.89
CA THR A 57 -6.95 -10.94 7.26
C THR A 57 -6.40 -10.92 8.67
N ASP A 58 -5.29 -10.23 8.86
CA ASP A 58 -4.66 -9.99 10.17
C ASP A 58 -3.70 -8.80 10.05
N LYS A 59 -3.06 -8.40 11.15
CA LYS A 59 -2.01 -7.38 11.15
C LYS A 59 -0.78 -7.85 10.37
N GLU A 60 -0.07 -6.89 9.79
CA GLU A 60 1.10 -7.13 8.93
C GLU A 60 2.13 -8.03 9.62
N GLY A 61 2.54 -7.68 10.84
CA GLY A 61 3.51 -8.46 11.60
C GLY A 61 3.04 -9.88 11.93
N ALA A 62 1.74 -10.07 12.20
CA ALA A 62 1.17 -11.40 12.45
C ALA A 62 1.18 -12.27 11.18
N LEU A 63 0.83 -11.70 10.03
CA LEU A 63 0.88 -12.39 8.74
C LEU A 63 2.31 -12.77 8.34
N LEU A 64 3.30 -11.90 8.57
CA LEU A 64 4.71 -12.22 8.31
C LEU A 64 5.20 -13.38 9.19
N GLN A 65 4.92 -13.33 10.50
CA GLN A 65 5.28 -14.43 11.40
C GLN A 65 4.55 -15.72 11.04
N ARG A 66 3.28 -15.64 10.64
CA ARG A 66 2.50 -16.79 10.18
C ARG A 66 3.12 -17.44 8.95
N LEU A 67 3.40 -16.67 7.89
CA LEU A 67 4.03 -17.17 6.67
C LEU A 67 5.38 -17.84 6.96
N LYS A 68 6.17 -17.22 7.85
CA LYS A 68 7.45 -17.78 8.29
C LYS A 68 7.30 -19.11 9.03
N ALA A 69 6.35 -19.18 9.96
CA ALA A 69 6.10 -20.37 10.76
C ALA A 69 5.54 -21.53 9.91
N GLU A 70 4.67 -21.22 8.95
CA GLU A 70 4.11 -22.21 8.02
C GLU A 70 5.16 -22.72 7.02
N GLY A 71 6.10 -21.87 6.61
CA GLY A 71 7.19 -22.23 5.71
C GLY A 71 6.69 -22.89 4.43
N ALA A 72 7.30 -24.02 4.06
CA ALA A 72 6.91 -24.80 2.88
C ALA A 72 5.47 -25.35 2.92
N ASN A 73 4.84 -25.37 4.10
CA ASN A 73 3.49 -25.88 4.28
C ASN A 73 2.42 -24.79 4.17
N THR A 74 2.80 -23.51 3.99
CA THR A 74 1.83 -22.42 3.90
C THR A 74 0.78 -22.70 2.82
N PRO A 75 -0.50 -22.48 3.12
CA PRO A 75 -1.53 -22.52 2.10
C PRO A 75 -1.55 -21.23 1.28
N ALA A 76 -0.95 -20.13 1.78
CA ALA A 76 -1.03 -18.82 1.15
C ALA A 76 -0.24 -18.76 -0.15
N ASP A 77 -0.90 -18.34 -1.22
CA ASP A 77 -0.30 -18.10 -2.53
C ASP A 77 0.17 -16.65 -2.70
N MET A 78 -0.50 -15.71 -2.04
CA MET A 78 -0.20 -14.28 -2.12
C MET A 78 -0.25 -13.61 -0.76
N LEU A 79 0.69 -12.68 -0.54
CA LEU A 79 0.64 -11.71 0.55
C LEU A 79 0.25 -10.34 -0.02
N ILE A 80 -0.81 -9.74 0.50
CA ILE A 80 -1.15 -8.33 0.32
C ILE A 80 -0.87 -7.60 1.63
N THR A 81 -0.10 -6.52 1.58
CA THR A 81 0.19 -5.70 2.76
C THR A 81 0.23 -4.22 2.42
N VAL A 82 0.42 -3.40 3.44
CA VAL A 82 0.61 -1.95 3.32
C VAL A 82 2.04 -1.59 3.70
N ASP A 83 2.56 -0.53 3.10
CA ASP A 83 3.94 -0.07 3.28
C ASP A 83 5.01 -0.91 2.57
N ALA A 84 5.81 -0.25 1.73
CA ALA A 84 6.97 -0.86 1.08
C ALA A 84 8.00 -1.40 2.07
N GLY A 85 8.10 -0.84 3.28
CA GLY A 85 8.95 -1.38 4.33
C GLY A 85 8.54 -2.79 4.79
N ASN A 86 7.23 -3.06 4.85
CA ASN A 86 6.73 -4.40 5.21
C ASN A 86 6.94 -5.40 4.06
N LEU A 87 6.77 -4.96 2.81
CA LEU A 87 7.06 -5.78 1.63
C LEU A 87 8.54 -6.14 1.54
N TRP A 88 9.42 -5.16 1.78
CA TRP A 88 10.86 -5.36 1.87
C TRP A 88 11.20 -6.32 3.01
N GLN A 89 10.58 -6.21 4.18
CA GLN A 89 10.80 -7.17 5.26
C GLN A 89 10.41 -8.60 4.84
N ALA A 90 9.25 -8.77 4.19
CA ALA A 90 8.82 -10.09 3.69
C ALA A 90 9.83 -10.68 2.69
N GLU A 91 10.35 -9.86 1.80
CA GLU A 91 11.40 -10.20 0.85
C GLU A 91 12.69 -10.63 1.56
N ARG A 92 13.18 -9.83 2.52
CA ARG A 92 14.40 -10.10 3.31
C ARG A 92 14.30 -11.37 4.16
N GLU A 93 13.10 -11.70 4.62
CA GLU A 93 12.81 -12.94 5.33
C GLU A 93 12.60 -14.14 4.38
N GLY A 94 12.74 -13.93 3.07
CA GLY A 94 12.65 -14.98 2.06
C GLY A 94 11.22 -15.49 1.81
N LEU A 95 10.20 -14.74 2.24
CA LEU A 95 8.79 -15.14 2.22
C LEU A 95 8.12 -14.95 0.87
N LEU A 96 8.72 -14.18 -0.03
CA LEU A 96 8.21 -13.89 -1.37
C LEU A 96 9.10 -14.53 -2.44
N ARG A 97 8.57 -14.76 -3.63
CA ARG A 97 9.34 -15.24 -4.79
C ARG A 97 9.43 -14.17 -5.88
N PRO A 98 10.52 -14.13 -6.66
CA PRO A 98 10.62 -13.24 -7.81
C PRO A 98 9.61 -13.62 -8.90
N ILE A 99 9.06 -12.60 -9.57
CA ILE A 99 8.04 -12.74 -10.61
C ILE A 99 8.55 -12.11 -11.91
N ALA A 100 8.55 -12.90 -12.98
CA ALA A 100 8.82 -12.41 -14.32
C ALA A 100 7.50 -12.09 -15.04
N SER A 101 7.05 -10.83 -15.00
CA SER A 101 5.86 -10.38 -15.73
C SER A 101 6.12 -9.09 -16.50
N ALA A 102 5.92 -9.12 -17.81
CA ALA A 102 5.95 -7.92 -18.64
C ALA A 102 4.78 -6.98 -18.33
N THR A 103 3.60 -7.55 -18.02
CA THR A 103 2.39 -6.81 -17.65
C THR A 103 2.62 -5.97 -16.39
N LEU A 104 3.17 -6.57 -15.32
CA LEU A 104 3.44 -5.84 -14.08
C LEU A 104 4.48 -4.74 -14.29
N ARG A 105 5.56 -5.01 -15.03
CA ARG A 105 6.58 -3.98 -15.34
C ARG A 105 6.05 -2.83 -16.20
N ALA A 106 5.08 -3.10 -17.08
CA ALA A 106 4.47 -2.09 -17.93
C ALA A 106 3.41 -1.25 -17.17
N ASN A 107 2.66 -1.88 -16.27
CA ASN A 107 1.60 -1.22 -15.51
C ASN A 107 2.10 -0.50 -14.26
N ILE A 108 3.23 -0.91 -13.68
CA ILE A 108 3.70 -0.44 -12.37
C ILE A 108 5.05 0.27 -12.53
N PRO A 109 5.11 1.59 -12.28
CA PRO A 109 6.35 2.36 -12.35
C PRO A 109 7.48 1.73 -11.53
N ALA A 110 8.72 1.82 -12.04
CA ALA A 110 9.88 1.16 -11.44
C ALA A 110 10.09 1.51 -9.95
N HIS A 111 9.88 2.78 -9.58
CA HIS A 111 10.04 3.24 -8.20
C HIS A 111 8.97 2.73 -7.21
N LEU A 112 7.92 2.05 -7.70
CA LEU A 112 6.78 1.52 -6.90
C LEU A 112 6.73 -0.01 -6.87
N ARG A 113 7.81 -0.69 -7.28
CA ARG A 113 7.95 -2.14 -7.25
C ARG A 113 9.35 -2.52 -6.80
N ASP A 114 9.53 -3.78 -6.43
CA ASP A 114 10.84 -4.32 -6.07
C ASP A 114 11.82 -4.27 -7.25
N ARG A 115 13.11 -4.04 -6.96
CA ARG A 115 14.21 -4.17 -7.92
C ARG A 115 14.39 -5.61 -8.37
N GLU A 116 14.17 -6.56 -7.46
CA GLU A 116 14.27 -8.00 -7.73
C GLU A 116 12.92 -8.65 -8.13
N ASN A 117 11.88 -7.83 -8.33
CA ASN A 117 10.54 -8.23 -8.76
C ASN A 117 9.83 -9.24 -7.84
N GLN A 118 10.08 -9.22 -6.52
CA GLN A 118 9.40 -10.07 -5.53
C GLN A 118 8.07 -9.48 -5.03
N TRP A 119 7.91 -8.16 -5.13
CA TRP A 119 6.68 -7.46 -4.76
C TRP A 119 6.42 -6.24 -5.65
N PHE A 120 5.16 -5.84 -5.71
CA PHE A 120 4.67 -4.80 -6.60
C PHE A 120 3.61 -3.94 -5.89
N GLY A 121 3.65 -2.63 -6.11
CA GLY A 121 2.60 -1.72 -5.65
C GLY A 121 1.26 -1.99 -6.34
N LEU A 122 0.17 -1.84 -5.60
CA LEU A 122 -1.21 -1.97 -6.04
C LEU A 122 -1.98 -0.65 -5.94
N SER A 123 -1.58 0.22 -5.02
CA SER A 123 -2.10 1.58 -4.90
C SER A 123 -1.06 2.46 -4.22
N VAL A 124 -1.20 3.76 -4.41
CA VAL A 124 -0.31 4.79 -3.90
C VAL A 124 -1.03 5.61 -2.84
N ARG A 125 -0.33 5.88 -1.74
CA ARG A 125 -0.77 6.81 -0.70
C ARG A 125 0.25 7.93 -0.54
N ALA A 126 -0.24 9.15 -0.52
CA ALA A 126 0.57 10.36 -0.36
C ALA A 126 0.61 10.74 1.13
N ARG A 127 1.81 10.79 1.73
CA ARG A 127 1.98 11.28 3.10
C ARG A 127 2.38 12.74 3.04
N THR A 128 1.45 13.64 3.32
CA THR A 128 1.61 15.08 3.08
C THR A 128 1.16 15.91 4.29
N ILE A 129 1.24 17.24 4.15
CA ILE A 129 0.84 18.17 5.20
C ILE A 129 -0.69 18.30 5.21
N VAL A 130 -1.28 18.27 6.41
CA VAL A 130 -2.64 18.77 6.67
C VAL A 130 -2.53 20.06 7.47
N HIS A 131 -3.38 21.04 7.18
CA HIS A 131 -3.38 22.31 7.90
C HIS A 131 -4.80 22.78 8.23
N ASN A 132 -4.93 23.57 9.30
CA ASN A 132 -6.17 24.23 9.64
C ASN A 132 -6.43 25.39 8.67
N THR A 133 -7.60 25.43 8.04
CA THR A 133 -7.93 26.41 7.00
C THR A 133 -8.23 27.81 7.54
N GLN A 134 -8.50 27.93 8.84
CA GLN A 134 -8.81 29.20 9.51
C GLN A 134 -7.58 29.82 10.18
N ARG A 135 -6.53 29.03 10.41
CA ARG A 135 -5.36 29.43 11.23
C ARG A 135 -4.04 29.47 10.44
N VAL A 136 -4.00 28.89 9.24
CA VAL A 136 -2.84 28.93 8.34
C VAL A 136 -3.19 29.73 7.10
N ARG A 137 -2.45 30.82 6.85
CA ARG A 137 -2.68 31.67 5.68
C ARG A 137 -2.13 31.03 4.40
N PRO A 138 -2.73 31.33 3.23
CA PRO A 138 -2.17 30.95 1.96
C PRO A 138 -0.71 31.40 1.82
N GLY A 139 0.15 30.52 1.29
CA GLY A 139 1.57 30.79 1.09
C GLY A 139 2.48 30.55 2.31
N GLU A 140 1.94 30.25 3.49
CA GLU A 140 2.78 29.90 4.66
C GLU A 140 3.40 28.51 4.56
N LEU A 141 2.76 27.57 3.83
CA LEU A 141 3.21 26.19 3.70
C LEU A 141 4.15 26.01 2.50
N ASN A 142 5.14 25.13 2.64
CA ASN A 142 6.09 24.84 1.57
C ASN A 142 6.54 23.37 1.54
N SER A 143 7.28 22.94 2.56
CA SER A 143 7.99 21.66 2.53
C SER A 143 7.91 20.95 3.88
N TYR A 144 8.28 19.68 3.93
CA TYR A 144 8.35 18.95 5.19
C TYR A 144 9.37 19.59 6.13
N GLU A 145 10.52 20.00 5.60
CA GLU A 145 11.61 20.62 6.36
C GLU A 145 11.21 21.96 6.95
N ASP A 146 10.38 22.73 6.22
CA ASP A 146 9.85 24.02 6.68
C ASP A 146 9.05 23.90 7.98
N LEU A 147 8.42 22.75 8.26
CA LEU A 147 7.69 22.50 9.52
C LEU A 147 8.60 22.56 10.77
N GLY A 148 9.92 22.48 10.60
CA GLY A 148 10.90 22.69 11.66
C GLY A 148 11.25 24.18 11.91
N GLY A 149 10.75 25.10 11.08
CA GLY A 149 11.03 26.53 11.20
C GLY A 149 10.36 27.20 12.39
N PRO A 150 10.86 28.37 12.85
CA PRO A 150 10.39 29.05 14.06
C PRO A 150 8.90 29.44 14.00
N LYS A 151 8.34 29.67 12.81
CA LYS A 151 6.92 30.02 12.62
C LYS A 151 5.95 28.90 13.03
N TRP A 152 6.44 27.66 13.17
CA TRP A 152 5.65 26.50 13.57
C TRP A 152 5.86 26.07 15.01
N LYS A 153 6.67 26.81 15.79
CA LYS A 153 6.90 26.52 17.21
C LYS A 153 5.58 26.47 17.97
N GLY A 154 5.27 25.32 18.56
CA GLY A 154 4.01 25.11 19.30
C GLY A 154 2.77 25.01 18.41
N ARG A 155 2.94 24.78 17.09
CA ARG A 155 1.85 24.74 16.10
C ARG A 155 1.83 23.45 15.28
N LEU A 156 2.82 22.57 15.43
CA LEU A 156 2.92 21.29 14.73
C LEU A 156 2.32 20.16 15.58
N CYS A 157 1.50 19.31 14.96
CA CYS A 157 1.13 18.01 15.50
C CYS A 157 1.72 16.89 14.65
N LEU A 158 2.17 15.85 15.33
CA LEU A 158 2.63 14.63 14.71
C LEU A 158 1.96 13.43 15.39
N ARG A 159 1.92 12.30 14.69
CA ARG A 159 1.61 11.01 15.31
C ARG A 159 2.87 10.33 15.79
N THR A 160 2.73 9.29 16.60
CA THR A 160 3.88 8.55 17.13
C THR A 160 4.83 8.02 16.05
N SER A 161 6.13 8.06 16.34
CA SER A 161 7.23 7.50 15.53
C SER A 161 7.18 5.98 15.41
N LYS A 162 6.45 5.29 16.31
CA LYS A 162 6.29 3.83 16.32
C LYS A 162 5.51 3.27 15.12
N LYS A 163 4.93 4.14 14.30
CA LYS A 163 4.07 3.75 13.17
C LYS A 163 4.87 3.76 11.88
N VAL A 164 4.72 2.69 11.11
CA VAL A 164 5.49 2.43 9.88
C VAL A 164 5.45 3.61 8.89
N TYR A 165 4.35 4.35 8.82
CA TYR A 165 4.25 5.50 7.91
C TYR A 165 5.27 6.62 8.23
N ASN A 166 5.55 6.87 9.51
CA ASN A 166 6.58 7.84 9.90
C ASN A 166 7.98 7.25 9.75
N GLN A 167 8.16 5.95 10.03
CA GLN A 167 9.42 5.25 9.80
C GLN A 167 9.81 5.33 8.33
N SER A 168 8.87 5.06 7.42
CA SER A 168 9.07 5.10 5.98
C SER A 168 9.28 6.53 5.46
N LEU A 169 8.58 7.53 6.00
CA LEU A 169 8.84 8.94 5.68
C LEU A 169 10.27 9.33 6.06
N VAL A 170 10.69 9.04 7.29
CA VAL A 170 12.04 9.38 7.76
C VAL A 170 13.10 8.57 7.04
N ALA A 171 12.86 7.29 6.72
CA ALA A 171 13.74 6.47 5.89
C ALA A 171 13.95 7.09 4.50
N MET A 172 12.88 7.58 3.87
CA MET A 172 12.99 8.29 2.60
C MET A 172 13.66 9.66 2.73
N MET A 173 13.48 10.37 3.84
CA MET A 173 14.25 11.59 4.11
C MET A 173 15.74 11.31 4.31
N ILE A 174 16.11 10.18 4.92
CA ILE A 174 17.51 9.73 4.99
C ILE A 174 18.03 9.45 3.58
N ALA A 175 17.23 8.79 2.72
CA ALA A 175 17.62 8.55 1.33
C ALA A 175 17.81 9.86 0.53
N GLU A 176 16.99 10.87 0.81
CA GLU A 176 16.99 12.15 0.09
C GLU A 176 18.07 13.12 0.56
N HIS A 177 18.25 13.26 1.87
CA HIS A 177 19.07 14.30 2.48
C HIS A 177 20.32 13.76 3.18
N GLY A 178 20.41 12.44 3.38
CA GLY A 178 21.38 11.83 4.28
C GLY A 178 20.95 11.90 5.74
N ALA A 179 21.55 11.02 6.56
CA ALA A 179 21.13 10.82 7.94
C ALA A 179 21.27 12.07 8.83
N ALA A 180 22.36 12.84 8.66
CA ALA A 180 22.62 14.02 9.48
C ALA A 180 21.57 15.12 9.27
N GLU A 181 21.24 15.41 8.02
CA GLU A 181 20.24 16.43 7.69
C GLU A 181 18.82 15.97 8.03
N ALA A 182 18.49 14.70 7.78
CA ALA A 182 17.22 14.12 8.22
C ALA A 182 17.05 14.22 9.74
N GLU A 183 18.10 13.96 10.52
CA GLU A 183 18.05 14.07 11.99
C GLU A 183 17.83 15.53 12.43
N ARG A 184 18.51 16.48 11.78
CA ARG A 184 18.32 17.91 12.03
C ARG A 184 16.86 18.32 11.80
N ILE A 185 16.26 17.88 10.69
CA ILE A 185 14.87 18.17 10.36
C ILE A 185 13.91 17.55 11.39
N VAL A 186 14.08 16.27 11.72
CA VAL A 186 13.21 15.58 12.68
C VAL A 186 13.31 16.20 14.08
N ARG A 187 14.51 16.57 14.54
CA ARG A 187 14.69 17.30 15.82
C ARG A 187 13.96 18.64 15.80
N ALA A 188 14.03 19.37 14.68
CA ALA A 188 13.33 20.64 14.54
C ALA A 188 11.80 20.45 14.60
N TRP A 189 11.27 19.37 14.01
CA TRP A 189 9.85 19.03 14.15
C TRP A 189 9.47 18.73 15.60
N VAL A 190 10.22 17.88 16.29
CA VAL A 190 9.97 17.56 17.71
C VAL A 190 10.01 18.83 18.56
N GLY A 191 10.96 19.72 18.28
CA GLY A 191 11.05 21.03 18.93
C GLY A 191 9.84 21.93 18.68
N ASN A 192 9.05 21.71 17.63
CA ASN A 192 7.90 22.51 17.25
C ASN A 192 6.54 21.93 17.66
N LEU A 193 6.53 20.77 18.33
CA LEU A 193 5.30 20.13 18.74
C LEU A 193 4.44 21.04 19.64
N ALA A 194 3.16 21.13 19.31
CA ALA A 194 2.14 21.81 20.11
C ALA A 194 1.69 20.97 21.33
N THR A 195 1.81 19.65 21.22
CA THR A 195 1.35 18.68 22.21
C THR A 195 2.09 17.35 22.02
N ASP A 196 1.85 16.37 22.89
CA ASP A 196 2.34 15.01 22.71
C ASP A 196 1.77 14.38 21.42
N VAL A 197 2.48 13.38 20.90
CA VAL A 197 2.15 12.73 19.63
C VAL A 197 0.81 11.98 19.66
N PHE A 198 0.10 12.01 18.54
CA PHE A 198 -1.18 11.31 18.37
C PHE A 198 -1.01 9.81 18.05
N PRO A 199 -1.99 8.95 18.40
CA PRO A 199 -1.93 7.52 18.08
C PRO A 199 -2.10 7.23 16.58
N ASP A 200 -2.87 8.07 15.87
CA ASP A 200 -3.21 7.89 14.46
C ASP A 200 -3.46 9.22 13.71
N ASP A 201 -3.50 9.11 12.37
CA ASP A 201 -3.68 10.25 11.46
C ASP A 201 -5.10 10.86 11.59
N THR A 202 -6.12 10.06 11.94
CA THR A 202 -7.49 10.58 12.13
C THR A 202 -7.54 11.53 13.32
N LYS A 203 -6.97 11.11 14.47
CA LYS A 203 -6.88 11.96 15.67
C LYS A 203 -6.02 13.20 15.45
N LEU A 204 -4.95 13.08 14.67
CA LEU A 204 -4.14 14.23 14.29
C LEU A 204 -4.95 15.24 13.44
N ILE A 205 -5.70 14.78 12.44
CA ILE A 205 -6.52 15.67 11.60
C ILE A 205 -7.63 16.33 12.43
N GLU A 206 -8.29 15.57 13.32
CA GLU A 206 -9.29 16.11 14.25
C GLU A 206 -8.69 17.22 15.14
N ALA A 207 -7.48 17.02 15.66
CA ALA A 207 -6.78 18.02 16.47
C ALA A 207 -6.41 19.28 15.68
N VAL A 208 -5.96 19.12 14.43
CA VAL A 208 -5.71 20.24 13.51
C VAL A 208 -7.01 20.99 13.24
N ALA A 209 -8.10 20.29 12.93
CA ALA A 209 -9.41 20.90 12.70
C ALA A 209 -9.93 21.64 13.95
N ALA A 210 -9.72 21.09 15.14
CA ALA A 210 -10.09 21.72 16.41
C ALA A 210 -9.18 22.90 16.82
N GLY A 211 -8.08 23.14 16.10
CA GLY A 211 -7.15 24.23 16.39
C GLY A 211 -6.22 23.98 17.59
N GLN A 212 -6.10 22.73 18.05
CA GLN A 212 -5.08 22.33 19.04
C GLN A 212 -3.66 22.50 18.48
N CYS A 213 -3.53 22.41 17.17
CA CYS A 213 -2.36 22.74 16.37
C CYS A 213 -2.82 23.20 14.99
N ASP A 214 -1.89 23.77 14.22
CA ASP A 214 -2.23 24.42 12.97
C ASP A 214 -1.84 23.56 11.76
N VAL A 215 -0.84 22.68 11.91
CA VAL A 215 -0.32 21.82 10.85
C VAL A 215 0.07 20.45 11.38
N GLY A 216 0.10 19.46 10.49
CA GLY A 216 0.65 18.13 10.78
C GLY A 216 0.91 17.31 9.53
N ILE A 217 1.43 16.09 9.69
CA ILE A 217 1.79 15.20 8.57
C ILE A 217 0.94 13.92 8.62
N VAL A 218 0.21 13.63 7.55
CA VAL A 218 -0.77 12.52 7.46
C VAL A 218 -0.81 11.88 6.09
N ASN A 219 -1.33 10.66 5.99
CA ASN A 219 -1.72 10.07 4.71
C ASN A 219 -3.03 10.72 4.23
N SER A 220 -3.07 11.06 2.94
CA SER A 220 -4.18 11.76 2.28
C SER A 220 -5.55 11.08 2.48
N TYR A 221 -5.62 9.75 2.46
CA TYR A 221 -6.91 9.04 2.53
C TYR A 221 -7.63 9.22 3.87
N TYR A 222 -6.92 9.48 4.98
CA TYR A 222 -7.59 9.77 6.27
C TYR A 222 -8.33 11.10 6.24
N TYR A 223 -7.78 12.09 5.53
CA TYR A 223 -8.49 13.34 5.26
C TYR A 223 -9.75 13.07 4.45
N GLY A 224 -9.64 12.30 3.35
CA GLY A 224 -10.77 11.90 2.53
C GLY A 224 -11.93 11.31 3.34
N ARG A 225 -11.65 10.28 4.13
CA ARG A 225 -12.65 9.60 4.99
C ARG A 225 -13.30 10.53 6.01
N LEU A 226 -12.56 11.51 6.52
CA LEU A 226 -13.10 12.51 7.45
C LEU A 226 -13.97 13.53 6.71
N THR A 227 -13.56 13.99 5.53
CA THR A 227 -14.34 14.94 4.74
C THR A 227 -15.60 14.34 4.13
N GLU A 228 -15.64 13.04 3.86
CA GLU A 228 -16.88 12.35 3.47
C GLU A 228 -17.93 12.39 4.60
N LYS A 229 -17.49 12.30 5.85
CA LYS A 229 -18.36 12.38 7.04
C LYS A 229 -18.68 13.81 7.45
N ASN A 230 -17.73 14.72 7.26
CA ASN A 230 -17.84 16.13 7.60
C ASN A 230 -17.21 17.01 6.49
N PRO A 231 -17.98 17.37 5.45
CA PRO A 231 -17.47 18.22 4.35
C PRO A 231 -17.01 19.62 4.80
N ALA A 232 -17.49 20.09 5.97
CA ALA A 232 -17.14 21.40 6.54
C ALA A 232 -15.91 21.35 7.47
N LEU A 233 -15.18 20.22 7.51
CA LEU A 233 -13.98 20.07 8.33
C LEU A 233 -13.00 21.23 8.06
N PRO A 234 -12.61 22.03 9.07
CA PRO A 234 -11.69 23.17 8.90
C PRO A 234 -10.23 22.73 8.77
N ALA A 235 -9.99 21.70 7.96
CA ALA A 235 -8.67 21.17 7.63
C ALA A 235 -8.57 20.97 6.12
N ARG A 236 -7.37 21.08 5.56
CA ARG A 236 -7.11 20.80 4.13
C ARG A 236 -5.73 20.20 3.94
N LEU A 237 -5.61 19.35 2.92
CA LEU A 237 -4.30 18.85 2.48
C LEU A 237 -3.51 19.95 1.77
N PHE A 238 -2.21 19.94 2.01
CA PHE A 238 -1.21 20.70 1.29
C PHE A 238 -0.16 19.74 0.76
N TRP A 239 0.08 19.75 -0.56
CA TRP A 239 1.10 18.92 -1.20
C TRP A 239 2.49 19.49 -0.92
N ALA A 240 3.26 18.79 -0.10
CA ALA A 240 4.61 19.21 0.28
C ALA A 240 5.62 19.09 -0.89
N ASN A 241 6.70 19.85 -0.79
CA ASN A 241 7.91 19.73 -1.62
C ASN A 241 7.66 19.84 -3.15
N GLN A 242 6.59 20.53 -3.58
CA GLN A 242 6.22 20.65 -5.00
C GLN A 242 7.25 21.41 -5.85
N LYS A 243 8.00 22.33 -5.23
CA LYS A 243 9.12 23.02 -5.87
C LYS A 243 10.41 22.18 -5.94
N ASN A 244 10.43 21.04 -5.24
CA ASN A 244 11.61 20.16 -5.08
C ASN A 244 11.31 18.77 -5.70
N LYS A 245 11.52 17.70 -4.93
CA LYS A 245 11.34 16.31 -5.38
C LYS A 245 9.88 15.84 -5.41
N GLY A 246 8.96 16.54 -4.74
CA GLY A 246 7.55 16.18 -4.66
C GLY A 246 7.16 15.51 -3.34
N VAL A 247 5.89 15.11 -3.23
CA VAL A 247 5.33 14.48 -2.02
C VAL A 247 5.88 13.08 -1.84
N HIS A 248 6.25 12.72 -0.62
CA HIS A 248 6.54 11.34 -0.25
C HIS A 248 5.32 10.46 -0.53
N VAL A 249 5.53 9.45 -1.37
CA VAL A 249 4.52 8.42 -1.65
C VAL A 249 5.00 7.07 -1.15
N ASN A 250 4.05 6.24 -0.77
CA ASN A 250 4.29 4.85 -0.41
C ASN A 250 3.13 4.00 -0.95
N ILE A 251 3.23 2.68 -0.89
CA ILE A 251 2.31 1.76 -1.56
C ILE A 251 1.57 0.83 -0.61
N SER A 252 0.34 0.50 -0.96
CA SER A 252 -0.15 -0.85 -0.64
C SER A 252 0.31 -1.76 -1.76
N GLY A 253 0.73 -2.98 -1.46
CA GLY A 253 1.32 -3.84 -2.47
C GLY A 253 1.18 -5.32 -2.14
N ALA A 254 1.64 -6.14 -3.07
CA ALA A 254 1.54 -7.58 -2.95
C ALA A 254 2.75 -8.30 -3.57
N GLY A 255 2.97 -9.51 -3.08
CA GLY A 255 3.94 -10.45 -3.63
C GLY A 255 3.36 -11.86 -3.60
N VAL A 256 3.83 -12.71 -4.52
CA VAL A 256 3.53 -14.14 -4.50
C VAL A 256 4.44 -14.79 -3.46
N THR A 257 3.88 -15.64 -2.61
CA THR A 257 4.64 -16.26 -1.52
C THR A 257 5.68 -17.24 -2.09
N ARG A 258 6.77 -17.45 -1.34
CA ARG A 258 7.88 -18.34 -1.72
C ARG A 258 7.40 -19.75 -2.05
N TYR A 259 6.43 -20.24 -1.28
CA TYR A 259 5.91 -21.60 -1.33
C TYR A 259 4.46 -21.66 -1.82
N ALA A 260 4.02 -20.67 -2.61
CA ALA A 260 2.70 -20.66 -3.25
C ALA A 260 2.43 -21.99 -3.95
N ARG A 261 1.26 -22.58 -3.70
CA ARG A 261 0.79 -23.83 -4.31
C ARG A 261 0.26 -23.58 -5.73
N HIS A 262 -0.23 -22.38 -5.98
CA HIS A 262 -0.78 -21.93 -7.26
C HIS A 262 -0.10 -20.63 -7.74
N PRO A 263 1.23 -20.65 -7.98
CA PRO A 263 1.97 -19.43 -8.27
C PRO A 263 1.55 -18.76 -9.58
N GLU A 264 1.22 -19.52 -10.63
CA GLU A 264 0.77 -18.97 -11.90
C GLU A 264 -0.58 -18.26 -11.75
N ALA A 265 -1.50 -18.83 -10.98
CA ALA A 265 -2.79 -18.23 -10.65
C ALA A 265 -2.62 -16.92 -9.86
N ALA A 266 -1.75 -16.93 -8.86
CA ALA A 266 -1.45 -15.76 -8.05
C ALA A 266 -0.78 -14.65 -8.87
N ILE A 267 0.10 -14.99 -9.82
CA ILE A 267 0.68 -14.02 -10.77
C ILE A 267 -0.42 -13.40 -11.64
N LYS A 268 -1.35 -14.19 -12.18
CA LYS A 268 -2.49 -13.67 -12.97
C LYS A 268 -3.39 -12.74 -12.14
N LEU A 269 -3.64 -13.06 -10.87
CA LEU A 269 -4.36 -12.17 -9.96
C LEU A 269 -3.60 -10.86 -9.77
N LEU A 270 -2.28 -10.91 -9.54
CA LEU A 270 -1.46 -9.72 -9.38
C LEU A 270 -1.43 -8.84 -10.65
N GLU A 271 -1.34 -9.47 -11.83
CA GLU A 271 -1.44 -8.80 -13.12
C GLU A 271 -2.80 -8.12 -13.30
N TRP A 272 -3.88 -8.84 -12.98
CA TRP A 272 -5.23 -8.28 -13.03
C TRP A 272 -5.41 -7.11 -12.07
N LEU A 273 -4.88 -7.19 -10.84
CA LEU A 273 -4.89 -6.09 -9.87
C LEU A 273 -4.18 -4.82 -10.38
N SER A 274 -3.19 -4.97 -11.26
CA SER A 274 -2.50 -3.84 -11.92
C SER A 274 -3.24 -3.25 -13.13
N SER A 275 -4.32 -3.91 -13.58
CA SER A 275 -5.10 -3.48 -14.75
C SER A 275 -5.93 -2.22 -14.46
N PRO A 276 -6.29 -1.42 -15.48
CA PRO A 276 -7.13 -0.24 -15.29
C PRO A 276 -8.43 -0.50 -14.53
N LYS A 277 -9.09 -1.62 -14.81
CA LYS A 277 -10.36 -1.99 -14.19
C LYS A 277 -10.19 -2.26 -12.68
N ALA A 278 -9.19 -3.04 -12.31
CA ALA A 278 -8.97 -3.38 -10.90
C ALA A 278 -8.38 -2.22 -10.11
N GLN A 279 -7.58 -1.35 -10.74
CA GLN A 279 -6.97 -0.19 -10.10
C GLN A 279 -8.01 0.80 -9.56
N ASN A 280 -9.09 1.06 -10.31
CA ASN A 280 -10.22 1.85 -9.78
C ASN A 280 -10.82 1.16 -8.55
N LEU A 281 -11.16 -0.13 -8.64
CA LEU A 281 -11.74 -0.84 -7.50
C LEU A 281 -10.84 -0.84 -6.25
N PHE A 282 -9.52 -1.04 -6.43
CA PHE A 282 -8.56 -1.15 -5.34
C PHE A 282 -8.21 0.19 -4.69
N ALA A 283 -8.03 1.23 -5.51
CA ALA A 283 -7.69 2.56 -5.02
C ALA A 283 -8.91 3.29 -4.45
N ASP A 284 -10.05 3.23 -5.16
CA ASP A 284 -11.24 4.04 -4.85
C ASP A 284 -11.85 3.65 -3.50
N VAL A 285 -11.96 2.35 -3.21
CA VAL A 285 -12.57 1.85 -1.96
C VAL A 285 -11.87 2.38 -0.70
N ASN A 286 -10.60 2.79 -0.84
CA ASN A 286 -9.81 3.29 0.26
C ASN A 286 -9.37 4.75 0.12
N LEU A 287 -9.85 5.45 -0.92
CA LEU A 287 -9.45 6.82 -1.27
C LEU A 287 -7.93 6.98 -1.46
N GLU A 288 -7.31 5.97 -2.09
CA GLU A 288 -5.92 5.98 -2.52
C GLU A 288 -5.79 6.41 -3.98
N PHE A 289 -4.56 6.56 -4.46
CA PHE A 289 -4.26 6.81 -5.87
C PHE A 289 -3.94 5.50 -6.59
N PRO A 290 -4.33 5.32 -7.86
CA PRO A 290 -3.86 4.21 -8.68
C PRO A 290 -2.33 4.19 -8.78
N VAL A 291 -1.74 2.99 -8.78
CA VAL A 291 -0.31 2.80 -9.11
C VAL A 291 -0.07 2.87 -10.61
N ASN A 292 -1.08 2.51 -11.41
CA ASN A 292 -1.00 2.50 -12.86
C ASN A 292 -1.20 3.93 -13.40
N PRO A 293 -0.18 4.55 -14.03
CA PRO A 293 -0.24 5.96 -14.43
C PRO A 293 -1.25 6.25 -15.54
N ARG A 294 -1.79 5.22 -16.20
CA ARG A 294 -2.85 5.35 -17.22
C ARG A 294 -4.25 5.46 -16.61
N VAL A 295 -4.36 5.31 -15.30
CA VAL A 295 -5.63 5.27 -14.58
C VAL A 295 -5.77 6.56 -13.78
N PRO A 296 -6.77 7.41 -14.06
CA PRO A 296 -7.01 8.59 -13.25
C PRO A 296 -7.52 8.17 -11.85
N PRO A 297 -7.20 8.93 -10.79
CA PRO A 297 -7.78 8.69 -9.48
C PRO A 297 -9.29 8.95 -9.50
N HIS A 298 -10.02 8.33 -8.55
CA HIS A 298 -11.44 8.62 -8.33
C HIS A 298 -11.71 10.13 -8.23
N PRO A 299 -12.84 10.67 -8.73
CA PRO A 299 -13.12 12.11 -8.69
C PRO A 299 -13.01 12.74 -7.29
N SER A 300 -13.38 12.02 -6.23
CA SER A 300 -13.23 12.53 -4.85
C SER A 300 -11.77 12.70 -4.42
N VAL A 301 -10.88 11.83 -4.90
CA VAL A 301 -9.43 11.90 -4.66
C VAL A 301 -8.80 12.95 -5.58
N ALA A 302 -9.21 13.00 -6.85
CA ALA A 302 -8.77 14.01 -7.83
C ALA A 302 -9.10 15.44 -7.38
N ALA A 303 -10.22 15.63 -6.68
CA ALA A 303 -10.65 16.92 -6.16
C ALA A 303 -9.69 17.54 -5.13
N TRP A 304 -8.75 16.77 -4.56
CA TRP A 304 -7.71 17.28 -3.68
C TRP A 304 -6.60 18.04 -4.44
N GLY A 305 -6.63 17.97 -5.77
CA GLY A 305 -5.69 18.65 -6.66
C GLY A 305 -4.49 17.78 -7.03
N ASP A 306 -3.87 18.14 -8.15
CA ASP A 306 -2.68 17.44 -8.66
C ASP A 306 -1.46 17.69 -7.79
N PHE A 307 -0.54 16.72 -7.78
CA PHE A 307 0.74 16.86 -7.12
C PHE A 307 1.84 16.05 -7.82
N LYS A 308 3.06 16.57 -7.74
CA LYS A 308 4.28 15.86 -8.08
C LYS A 308 4.61 14.85 -6.99
N GLN A 309 4.72 13.58 -7.35
CA GLN A 309 5.23 12.50 -6.49
C GLN A 309 6.75 12.55 -6.40
N ASN A 310 7.30 12.20 -5.24
CA ASN A 310 8.71 11.91 -5.07
C ASN A 310 9.01 10.52 -5.63
N LEU A 311 9.89 10.44 -6.63
CA LEU A 311 10.22 9.20 -7.33
C LEU A 311 11.37 8.41 -6.70
N ILE A 312 11.75 8.73 -5.45
CA ILE A 312 12.64 7.86 -4.66
C ILE A 312 12.02 6.46 -4.60
N HIS A 313 12.86 5.46 -4.83
CA HIS A 313 12.44 4.07 -4.85
C HIS A 313 11.86 3.65 -3.50
N VAL A 314 10.62 3.19 -3.47
CA VAL A 314 9.90 2.93 -2.21
C VAL A 314 10.53 1.81 -1.37
N GLU A 315 11.30 0.92 -1.98
CA GLU A 315 12.12 -0.07 -1.27
C GLU A 315 13.05 0.57 -0.22
N ASN A 316 13.50 1.81 -0.44
CA ASN A 316 14.33 2.52 0.54
C ASN A 316 13.62 2.73 1.88
N ALA A 317 12.28 2.70 1.90
CA ALA A 317 11.48 2.71 3.12
C ALA A 317 11.78 1.49 4.02
N GLY A 318 12.10 0.34 3.43
CA GLY A 318 12.53 -0.87 4.14
C GLY A 318 14.03 -0.86 4.45
N VAL A 319 14.85 -0.60 3.43
CA VAL A 319 16.33 -0.61 3.56
C VAL A 319 16.81 0.31 4.69
N LEU A 320 16.22 1.49 4.83
CA LEU A 320 16.63 2.50 5.82
C LEU A 320 15.70 2.54 7.04
N GLN A 321 14.77 1.59 7.20
CA GLN A 321 13.77 1.62 8.26
C GLN A 321 14.41 1.58 9.66
N ALA A 322 15.38 0.69 9.85
CA ALA A 322 16.07 0.56 11.14
C ALA A 322 16.84 1.85 11.50
N ASP A 323 17.46 2.49 10.51
CA ASP A 323 18.17 3.76 10.71
C ASP A 323 17.19 4.91 11.00
N ALA A 324 16.04 4.93 10.34
CA ALA A 324 14.96 5.87 10.62
C ALA A 324 14.44 5.73 12.05
N VAL A 325 14.21 4.51 12.54
CA VAL A 325 13.79 4.26 13.93
C VAL A 325 14.83 4.78 14.92
N LYS A 326 16.11 4.44 14.73
CA LYS A 326 17.21 4.91 15.59
C LYS A 326 17.34 6.45 15.56
N LEU A 327 17.17 7.05 14.38
CA LEU A 327 17.22 8.50 14.21
C LEU A 327 16.08 9.19 14.95
N MET A 328 14.85 8.70 14.80
CA MET A 328 13.68 9.24 15.50
C MET A 328 13.82 9.12 17.03
N ASP A 329 14.34 8.00 17.52
CA ASP A 329 14.65 7.79 18.94
C ASP A 329 15.68 8.82 19.45
N ARG A 330 16.83 8.96 18.78
CA ARG A 330 17.83 9.99 19.11
C ARG A 330 17.25 11.40 19.08
N ALA A 331 16.35 11.68 18.13
CA ALA A 331 15.69 12.96 17.97
C ALA A 331 14.63 13.26 19.04
N GLY A 332 14.28 12.30 19.90
CA GLY A 332 13.26 12.44 20.93
C GLY A 332 11.83 12.34 20.39
N TYR A 333 11.64 11.76 19.20
CA TYR A 333 10.33 11.59 18.59
C TYR A 333 9.64 10.35 19.14
N LYS A 334 8.65 10.56 20.03
CA LYS A 334 7.92 9.52 20.77
C LYS A 334 7.00 8.64 19.92
#